data_AF-A0A0S8HF71-F1
#
_entry.id   AF-A0A0S8HF71-F1
#
_cell.length_a   1.000
_cell.length_b   1.000
_cell.length_c   1.000
_cell.angle_alpha   90.00
_cell.angle_beta   90.00
_cell.angle_gamma   90.00
#
_symmetry.space_group_name_H-M   'P 1'
#
loop_
_entity.id
_entity.type
_entity.pdbx_description
1 polymer ?
#
loop_
_entity_poly.entity_id
_entity_poly.type
_entity_poly.pdbx_seq_one_letter_code
_entity_poly.pdbx_strand_id
1 'polypeptide(L)'
;MLERLEKDYHVKVYSFDGALAEVDVKSWQAPAVPAEAPAAPATAPGGRRDPEFSDEELQTDLAGAMAKLLAELGKQDLGGIIVLSDGQDNGKGKLEPLARQLGGLGGAFCAAAMGAEKPPTDAAIIAVESPDTIYKDDRMYVSADVKLDGLDGREAAVMLYDGDRVVDLRNVHVAGEVFRTRVQLADEPKKAGLHAYRLEVKPKAGKGDSQIEEVFVENNSCALTLSVTDDRTKLLMVEGRPRWEFRYLKNLFTGRDSTVRLQYLLAHPDRFY
;
A
#
# COMPACT_ATOMS: atom_id res chain seq x y z
N MET A 1 -36.65 12.23 2.04
CA MET A 1 -35.86 13.47 1.84
C MET A 1 -35.98 13.97 0.41
N LEU A 2 -35.68 13.15 -0.59
CA LEU A 2 -35.82 13.45 -2.03
C LEU A 2 -37.21 14.00 -2.40
N GLU A 3 -38.31 13.33 -2.01
CA GLU A 3 -39.70 13.77 -2.27
C GLU A 3 -40.04 15.17 -1.72
N ARG A 4 -39.31 15.63 -0.70
CA ARG A 4 -39.51 16.95 -0.11
C ARG A 4 -38.72 18.02 -0.83
N LEU A 5 -37.56 17.67 -1.40
CA LEU A 5 -36.73 18.56 -2.21
C LEU A 5 -37.32 18.77 -3.60
N GLU A 6 -37.93 17.74 -4.19
CA GLU A 6 -38.60 17.82 -5.51
C GLU A 6 -39.78 18.80 -5.56
N LYS A 7 -40.33 19.21 -4.41
CA LYS A 7 -41.43 20.19 -4.36
C LYS A 7 -40.97 21.62 -4.68
N ASP A 8 -39.76 21.96 -4.26
CA ASP A 8 -39.24 23.33 -4.30
C ASP A 8 -38.05 23.47 -5.28
N TYR A 9 -37.42 22.37 -5.69
CA TYR A 9 -36.22 22.34 -6.52
C TYR A 9 -36.29 21.29 -7.62
N HIS A 10 -35.63 21.57 -8.75
CA HIS A 10 -35.36 20.55 -9.78
C HIS A 10 -34.21 19.66 -9.32
N VAL A 11 -34.52 18.48 -8.81
CA VAL A 11 -33.52 17.53 -8.31
C VAL A 11 -32.97 16.69 -9.45
N LYS A 12 -31.64 16.64 -9.59
CA LYS A 12 -30.92 15.70 -10.44
C LYS A 12 -30.01 14.85 -9.56
N VAL A 13 -29.94 13.55 -9.83
CA VAL A 13 -29.08 12.61 -9.09
C VAL A 13 -28.01 12.09 -10.03
N TYR A 14 -26.79 12.00 -9.52
CA TYR A 14 -25.65 11.49 -10.27
C TYR A 14 -24.92 10.44 -9.44
N SER A 15 -24.46 9.37 -10.08
CA SER A 15 -23.44 8.45 -9.52
C SER A 15 -22.04 8.95 -9.86
N PHE A 16 -21.05 8.59 -9.04
CA PHE A 16 -19.64 8.99 -9.23
C PHE A 16 -18.68 7.88 -8.82
N ASP A 17 -18.83 6.71 -9.42
CA ASP A 17 -17.95 5.53 -9.33
C ASP A 17 -16.97 5.49 -10.52
N GLY A 18 -16.08 6.48 -10.58
CA GLY A 18 -15.09 6.67 -11.66
C GLY A 18 -15.54 7.64 -12.76
N ALA A 19 -16.83 7.69 -13.06
CA ALA A 19 -17.41 8.69 -13.97
C ALA A 19 -18.75 9.23 -13.47
N LEU A 20 -19.01 10.51 -13.72
CA LEU A 20 -20.30 11.12 -13.45
C LEU A 20 -21.34 10.58 -14.44
N ALA A 21 -22.41 9.94 -13.95
CA ALA A 21 -23.55 9.52 -14.74
C ALA A 21 -24.85 10.02 -14.09
N GLU A 22 -25.74 10.63 -14.87
CA GLU A 22 -27.08 11.04 -14.40
C GLU A 22 -27.94 9.78 -14.19
N VAL A 23 -28.49 9.62 -12.99
CA VAL A 23 -29.32 8.49 -12.59
C VAL A 23 -30.77 8.97 -12.45
N ASP A 24 -31.68 8.30 -13.15
CA ASP A 24 -33.11 8.55 -12.95
C ASP A 24 -33.58 7.85 -11.66
N VAL A 25 -33.84 8.65 -10.63
CA VAL A 25 -34.26 8.25 -9.28
C VAL A 25 -35.50 7.34 -9.29
N LYS A 26 -36.40 7.49 -10.26
CA LYS A 26 -37.62 6.65 -10.35
C LYS A 26 -37.34 5.26 -10.90
N SER A 27 -36.27 5.13 -11.67
CA SER A 27 -35.77 3.86 -12.21
C SER A 27 -34.63 3.26 -11.39
N TRP A 28 -34.14 4.01 -10.39
CA TRP A 28 -33.02 3.61 -9.57
C TRP A 28 -33.41 2.42 -8.69
N GLN A 29 -33.01 1.23 -9.13
CA GLN A 29 -32.91 0.08 -8.26
C GLN A 29 -31.57 0.21 -7.53
N ALA A 30 -31.59 0.09 -6.20
CA ALA A 30 -30.35 -0.04 -5.46
C ALA A 30 -29.50 -1.10 -6.17
N PRO A 31 -28.27 -0.78 -6.61
CA PRO A 31 -27.41 -1.82 -7.15
C PRO A 31 -27.39 -2.92 -6.09
N ALA A 32 -27.57 -4.17 -6.51
CA ALA A 32 -27.44 -5.29 -5.60
C ALA A 32 -26.09 -5.11 -4.92
N VAL A 33 -26.08 -4.73 -3.64
CA VAL A 33 -24.85 -4.60 -2.87
C VAL A 33 -24.24 -5.98 -2.98
N PRO A 34 -23.15 -6.17 -3.74
CA PRO A 34 -22.49 -7.45 -3.72
C PRO A 34 -22.12 -7.69 -2.26
N ALA A 35 -22.32 -8.91 -1.76
CA ALA A 35 -22.05 -9.22 -0.36
C ALA A 35 -20.62 -8.82 0.06
N GLU A 36 -19.73 -8.69 -0.92
CA GLU A 36 -18.45 -7.99 -0.88
C GLU A 36 -18.47 -6.79 -1.84
N ALA A 37 -18.43 -5.56 -1.32
CA ALA A 37 -18.02 -4.43 -2.13
C ALA A 37 -16.55 -4.65 -2.53
N PRO A 38 -16.17 -4.55 -3.82
CA PRO A 38 -14.77 -4.67 -4.22
C PRO A 38 -13.97 -3.62 -3.43
N ALA A 39 -12.91 -4.08 -2.76
CA ALA A 39 -12.06 -3.20 -1.99
C ALA A 39 -11.49 -2.16 -2.96
N ALA A 40 -11.63 -0.86 -2.65
CA ALA A 40 -10.77 0.11 -3.30
C ALA A 40 -9.32 -0.33 -3.00
N PRO A 41 -8.47 -0.52 -4.01
CA PRO A 41 -7.14 -1.06 -3.79
C PRO A 41 -6.45 -0.11 -2.84
N ALA A 42 -6.02 -0.63 -1.69
CA ALA A 42 -5.01 0.06 -0.90
C ALA A 42 -3.89 0.40 -1.88
N THR A 43 -3.40 1.64 -1.84
CA THR A 43 -2.31 2.12 -2.69
C THR A 43 -1.06 1.29 -2.39
N ALA A 44 -1.01 0.07 -2.92
CA ALA A 44 0.07 -0.86 -2.70
C ALA A 44 1.26 -0.32 -3.50
N PRO A 45 2.44 -0.16 -2.89
CA PRO A 45 3.64 0.08 -3.65
C PRO A 45 3.97 -1.23 -4.39
N GLY A 46 3.43 -1.37 -5.61
CA GLY A 46 3.62 -2.55 -6.45
C GLY A 46 2.30 -3.11 -6.96
N GLY A 47 1.91 -2.66 -8.16
CA GLY A 47 0.64 -2.97 -8.81
C GLY A 47 0.32 -4.46 -8.94
N ARG A 48 -0.69 -4.89 -8.17
CA ARG A 48 -1.55 -5.99 -8.59
C ARG A 48 -2.90 -5.37 -8.95
N ARG A 49 -3.23 -5.44 -10.24
CA ARG A 49 -4.54 -5.04 -10.77
C ARG A 49 -5.51 -6.17 -10.51
N ASP A 50 -6.66 -5.86 -9.95
CA ASP A 50 -7.77 -6.82 -9.92
C ASP A 50 -8.23 -7.06 -11.36
N PRO A 51 -8.30 -8.32 -11.82
CA PRO A 51 -8.64 -8.63 -13.21
C PRO A 51 -10.13 -8.38 -13.54
N GLU A 52 -10.96 -8.20 -12.53
CA GLU A 52 -12.41 -8.03 -12.67
C GLU A 52 -12.86 -6.57 -12.77
N PHE A 53 -12.06 -5.61 -12.26
CA PHE A 53 -12.38 -4.19 -12.26
C PHE A 53 -11.20 -3.36 -12.74
N SER A 54 -11.44 -2.41 -13.63
CA SER A 54 -10.43 -1.47 -14.07
C SER A 54 -10.07 -0.47 -12.96
N ASP A 55 -8.86 0.07 -13.00
CA ASP A 55 -8.41 1.13 -12.07
C ASP A 55 -9.37 2.34 -12.07
N GLU A 56 -10.14 2.54 -13.15
CA GLU A 56 -11.14 3.61 -13.28
C GLU A 56 -12.45 3.27 -12.53
N GLU A 57 -12.85 2.00 -12.46
CA GLU A 57 -14.05 1.53 -11.75
C GLU A 57 -13.86 1.47 -10.23
N LEU A 58 -12.60 1.41 -9.77
CA LEU A 58 -12.23 1.42 -8.34
C LEU A 58 -11.90 2.83 -7.81
N GLN A 59 -12.11 3.86 -8.64
CA GLN A 59 -11.80 5.24 -8.30
C GLN A 59 -13.06 5.98 -7.83
N THR A 60 -13.03 6.52 -6.61
CA THR A 60 -13.95 7.57 -6.17
C THR A 60 -13.27 8.91 -6.47
N ASP A 61 -13.70 9.59 -7.54
CA ASP A 61 -13.18 10.90 -7.97
C ASP A 61 -14.22 12.00 -7.79
N LEU A 62 -14.31 12.51 -6.55
CA LEU A 62 -15.24 13.57 -6.22
C LEU A 62 -14.92 14.86 -7.00
N ALA A 63 -13.64 15.16 -7.17
CA ALA A 63 -13.20 16.36 -7.88
C ALA A 63 -13.56 16.32 -9.38
N GLY A 64 -13.33 15.19 -10.04
CA GLY A 64 -13.74 14.97 -11.43
C GLY A 64 -15.26 15.06 -11.61
N ALA A 65 -16.02 14.47 -10.68
CA ALA A 65 -17.48 14.54 -10.66
C ALA A 65 -17.98 15.99 -10.51
N MET A 66 -17.46 16.74 -9.54
CA MET A 66 -17.81 18.14 -9.33
C MET A 66 -17.42 19.04 -10.51
N ALA A 67 -16.26 18.80 -11.12
CA ALA A 67 -15.82 19.56 -12.29
C ALA A 67 -16.75 19.37 -13.49
N LYS A 68 -17.17 18.13 -13.77
CA LYS A 68 -18.15 17.81 -14.82
C LYS A 68 -19.50 18.45 -14.51
N LEU A 69 -19.99 18.30 -13.29
CA LEU A 69 -21.26 18.88 -12.85
C LEU A 69 -21.30 20.40 -13.05
N LEU A 70 -20.24 21.11 -12.64
CA LEU A 70 -20.14 22.57 -12.79
C LEU A 70 -19.95 23.03 -14.25
N ALA A 71 -19.49 22.15 -15.14
CA ALA A 71 -19.37 22.43 -16.56
C ALA A 71 -20.72 22.25 -17.28
N GLU A 72 -21.49 21.23 -16.89
CA GLU A 72 -22.82 20.92 -17.45
C GLU A 72 -23.91 21.86 -16.92
N LEU A 73 -23.96 22.08 -15.61
CA LEU A 73 -24.86 23.02 -14.98
C LEU A 73 -24.24 24.41 -15.03
N GLY A 74 -24.67 25.21 -15.99
CA GLY A 74 -24.28 26.61 -16.11
C GLY A 74 -24.56 27.43 -14.82
N LYS A 75 -23.99 28.63 -14.77
CA LYS A 75 -23.91 29.48 -13.55
C LYS A 75 -25.25 29.85 -12.87
N GLN A 76 -26.40 29.60 -13.48
CA GLN A 76 -27.69 30.15 -13.02
C GLN A 76 -28.66 29.12 -12.44
N ASP A 77 -28.40 27.81 -12.56
CA ASP A 77 -29.37 26.77 -12.21
C ASP A 77 -28.98 25.92 -10.99
N LEU A 78 -27.80 26.16 -10.40
CA LEU A 78 -27.29 25.35 -9.29
C LEU A 78 -27.68 25.94 -7.93
N GLY A 79 -28.76 25.45 -7.33
CA GLY A 79 -29.17 25.81 -5.96
C GLY A 79 -28.27 25.20 -4.87
N GLY A 80 -27.69 24.03 -5.11
CA GLY A 80 -26.76 23.37 -4.19
C GLY A 80 -26.44 21.93 -4.57
N ILE A 81 -25.45 21.35 -3.91
CA ILE A 81 -24.96 19.99 -4.09
C ILE A 81 -25.11 19.25 -2.75
N ILE A 82 -25.71 18.06 -2.80
CA ILE A 82 -25.74 17.13 -1.68
C ILE A 82 -24.90 15.92 -2.06
N VAL A 83 -23.86 15.64 -1.28
CA VAL A 83 -22.97 14.48 -1.48
C VAL A 83 -23.28 13.43 -0.44
N LEU A 84 -23.54 12.21 -0.90
CA LEU A 84 -23.68 11.02 -0.09
C LEU A 84 -22.44 10.16 -0.31
N SER A 85 -21.58 10.05 0.70
CA SER A 85 -20.28 9.37 0.59
C SER A 85 -19.77 8.99 1.98
N ASP A 86 -18.86 8.02 2.05
CA ASP A 86 -18.07 7.74 3.26
C ASP A 86 -16.94 8.76 3.48
N GLY A 87 -16.74 9.68 2.53
CA GLY A 87 -15.76 10.75 2.59
C GLY A 87 -14.37 10.35 2.12
N GLN A 88 -14.16 9.11 1.66
CA GLN A 88 -12.91 8.72 1.03
C GLN A 88 -12.91 9.13 -0.44
N ASP A 89 -11.88 9.87 -0.85
CA ASP A 89 -11.65 10.31 -2.22
C ASP A 89 -10.23 9.87 -2.59
N ASN A 90 -10.13 8.98 -3.57
CA ASN A 90 -8.85 8.53 -4.12
C ASN A 90 -8.58 9.14 -5.51
N GLY A 91 -9.40 10.13 -5.90
CA GLY A 91 -9.21 10.93 -7.09
C GLY A 91 -7.94 11.77 -7.09
N LYS A 92 -7.42 12.06 -8.29
CA LYS A 92 -6.23 12.91 -8.48
C LYS A 92 -6.55 14.41 -8.48
N GLY A 93 -7.83 14.76 -8.53
CA GLY A 93 -8.27 16.14 -8.64
C GLY A 93 -8.12 16.93 -7.34
N LYS A 94 -8.07 18.26 -7.46
CA LYS A 94 -8.04 19.17 -6.31
C LYS A 94 -9.42 19.75 -6.07
N LEU A 95 -9.91 19.66 -4.84
CA LEU A 95 -11.24 20.13 -4.47
C LEU A 95 -11.28 21.64 -4.17
N GLU A 96 -10.17 22.26 -3.78
CA GLU A 96 -10.15 23.67 -3.36
C GLU A 96 -10.55 24.66 -4.46
N PRO A 97 -10.09 24.52 -5.72
CA PRO A 97 -10.54 25.39 -6.81
C PRO A 97 -12.03 25.22 -7.11
N LEU A 98 -12.53 23.98 -7.03
CA LEU A 98 -13.94 23.64 -7.28
C LEU A 98 -14.84 24.20 -6.18
N ALA A 99 -14.41 24.10 -4.92
CA ALA A 99 -15.11 24.70 -3.79
C ALA A 99 -15.19 26.23 -3.92
N ARG A 100 -14.09 26.88 -4.35
CA ARG A 100 -14.09 28.32 -4.60
C ARG A 100 -15.03 28.71 -5.75
N GLN A 101 -15.05 27.92 -6.81
CA GLN A 101 -15.95 28.12 -7.94
C GLN A 101 -17.41 27.98 -7.51
N LEU A 102 -17.74 26.92 -6.76
CA LEU A 102 -19.08 26.70 -6.21
C LEU A 102 -19.53 27.85 -5.30
N GLY A 103 -18.66 28.30 -4.41
CA GLY A 103 -18.92 29.46 -3.54
C GLY A 103 -19.14 30.75 -4.32
N GLY A 104 -18.40 30.96 -5.42
CA GLY A 104 -18.60 32.09 -6.32
C GLY A 104 -19.94 32.09 -7.07
N LEU A 105 -20.58 30.92 -7.18
CA LEU A 105 -21.93 30.76 -7.73
C LEU A 105 -23.03 30.88 -6.66
N GLY A 106 -22.65 30.97 -5.38
CA GLY A 106 -23.60 30.95 -4.26
C GLY A 106 -24.23 29.57 -4.00
N GLY A 107 -23.67 28.50 -4.59
CA GLY A 107 -24.18 27.15 -4.40
C GLY A 107 -23.87 26.62 -3.00
N ALA A 108 -24.87 26.04 -2.33
CA ALA A 108 -24.67 25.34 -1.06
C ALA A 108 -24.00 23.96 -1.29
N PHE A 109 -23.17 23.52 -0.36
CA PHE A 109 -22.59 22.17 -0.35
C PHE A 109 -22.92 21.48 0.97
N CYS A 110 -23.58 20.32 0.89
CA CYS A 110 -23.96 19.51 2.04
C CYS A 110 -23.39 18.10 1.87
N ALA A 111 -22.50 17.69 2.77
CA ALA A 111 -22.04 16.30 2.83
C ALA A 111 -22.86 15.54 3.88
N ALA A 112 -23.39 14.39 3.50
CA ALA A 112 -24.01 13.42 4.38
C ALA A 112 -23.13 12.17 4.38
N ALA A 113 -22.40 11.99 5.47
CA ALA A 113 -21.48 10.87 5.65
C ALA A 113 -22.27 9.55 5.79
N MET A 114 -21.87 8.54 5.03
CA MET A 114 -22.41 7.18 5.14
C MET A 114 -21.30 6.23 5.57
N GLY A 115 -21.54 5.40 6.58
CA GLY A 115 -20.55 4.45 7.07
C GLY A 115 -21.05 3.71 8.30
N ALA A 116 -20.34 2.63 8.67
CA ALA A 116 -20.61 1.90 9.89
C ALA A 116 -20.07 2.66 11.12
N GLU A 117 -20.80 2.65 12.24
CA GLU A 117 -20.37 3.29 13.49
C GLU A 117 -19.17 2.57 14.12
N LYS A 118 -19.01 1.27 13.83
CA LYS A 118 -17.82 0.49 14.16
C LYS A 118 -17.14 0.04 12.86
N PRO A 119 -15.82 0.24 12.73
CA PRO A 119 -15.09 -0.30 11.59
C PRO A 119 -15.21 -1.84 11.57
N PRO A 120 -15.32 -2.45 10.38
CA PRO A 120 -15.29 -3.89 10.26
C PRO A 120 -13.92 -4.44 10.66
N THR A 121 -13.86 -5.73 10.96
CA THR A 121 -12.61 -6.45 11.17
C THR A 121 -11.78 -6.41 9.89
N ASP A 122 -10.56 -5.88 9.99
CA ASP A 122 -9.69 -5.63 8.84
C ASP A 122 -8.22 -5.74 9.28
N ALA A 123 -7.51 -6.71 8.73
CA ALA A 123 -6.05 -6.67 8.68
C ALA A 123 -5.62 -6.06 7.36
N ALA A 124 -4.52 -5.32 7.37
CA ALA A 124 -3.97 -4.74 6.15
C ALA A 124 -2.48 -4.47 6.28
N ILE A 125 -1.77 -4.63 5.16
CA ILE A 125 -0.40 -4.14 5.02
C ILE A 125 -0.48 -2.73 4.44
N ILE A 126 -0.05 -1.74 5.21
CA ILE A 126 -0.12 -0.32 4.85
C ILE A 126 1.09 0.11 4.03
N ALA A 127 2.27 -0.32 4.47
CA ALA A 127 3.53 0.01 3.82
C ALA A 127 4.53 -1.12 4.01
N VAL A 128 5.42 -1.27 3.03
CA VAL A 128 6.54 -2.18 3.11
C VAL A 128 7.81 -1.46 2.70
N GLU A 129 8.85 -1.61 3.51
CA GLU A 129 10.20 -1.15 3.23
C GLU A 129 11.13 -2.37 3.10
N SER A 130 11.74 -2.51 1.94
CA SER A 130 12.72 -3.55 1.63
C SER A 130 13.85 -2.97 0.78
N PRO A 131 15.07 -3.55 0.85
CA PRO A 131 16.13 -3.22 -0.09
C PRO A 131 15.79 -3.74 -1.50
N ASP A 132 16.14 -2.98 -2.54
CA ASP A 132 15.92 -3.41 -3.94
C ASP A 132 16.94 -4.47 -4.39
N THR A 133 18.14 -4.45 -3.81
CA THR A 133 19.24 -5.35 -4.18
C THR A 133 20.05 -5.73 -2.95
N ILE A 134 20.38 -7.01 -2.84
CA ILE A 134 21.31 -7.53 -1.82
C ILE A 134 22.30 -8.51 -2.45
N TYR A 135 23.39 -8.78 -1.74
CA TYR A 135 24.32 -9.83 -2.14
C TYR A 135 23.81 -11.19 -1.72
N LYS A 136 24.23 -12.21 -2.48
CA LYS A 136 24.01 -13.60 -2.09
C LYS A 136 24.69 -13.88 -0.74
N ASP A 137 24.00 -14.66 0.09
CA ASP A 137 24.40 -15.01 1.46
C ASP A 137 24.42 -13.82 2.46
N ASP A 138 23.99 -12.63 2.04
CA ASP A 138 23.74 -11.52 2.96
C ASP A 138 22.32 -11.58 3.52
N ARG A 139 22.17 -11.13 4.77
CA ARG A 139 20.87 -11.07 5.44
C ARG A 139 20.15 -9.77 5.08
N MET A 140 18.93 -9.89 4.58
CA MET A 140 18.05 -8.75 4.35
C MET A 140 17.00 -8.61 5.45
N TYR A 141 16.48 -7.40 5.59
CA TYR A 141 15.38 -7.08 6.50
C TYR A 141 14.26 -6.41 5.70
N VAL A 142 13.05 -6.91 5.88
CA VAL A 142 11.82 -6.32 5.33
C VAL A 142 11.00 -5.80 6.50
N SER A 143 10.70 -4.51 6.50
CA SER A 143 9.81 -3.90 7.49
C SER A 143 8.44 -3.69 6.89
N ALA A 144 7.39 -4.06 7.61
CA ALA A 144 6.02 -3.82 7.20
C ALA A 144 5.25 -3.09 8.29
N ASP A 145 4.53 -2.05 7.89
CA ASP A 145 3.56 -1.37 8.73
C ASP A 145 2.21 -2.08 8.55
N VAL A 146 1.73 -2.68 9.62
CA VAL A 146 0.52 -3.50 9.62
C VAL A 146 -0.56 -2.80 10.43
N LYS A 147 -1.76 -2.75 9.86
CA LYS A 147 -3.00 -2.27 10.48
C LYS A 147 -3.84 -3.49 10.85
N LEU A 148 -4.37 -3.50 12.07
CA LEU A 148 -5.19 -4.58 12.63
C LEU A 148 -6.36 -3.93 13.39
N ASP A 149 -7.49 -3.77 12.72
CA ASP A 149 -8.71 -3.17 13.28
C ASP A 149 -9.74 -4.27 13.61
N GLY A 150 -10.44 -4.13 14.72
CA GLY A 150 -11.47 -5.09 15.18
C GLY A 150 -10.91 -6.43 15.67
N LEU A 151 -9.60 -6.51 15.93
CA LEU A 151 -8.88 -7.73 16.31
C LEU A 151 -8.40 -7.75 17.77
N ASP A 152 -8.99 -6.93 18.64
CA ASP A 152 -8.53 -6.77 20.02
C ASP A 152 -8.42 -8.11 20.78
N GLY A 153 -7.29 -8.31 21.47
CA GLY A 153 -6.97 -9.52 22.21
C GLY A 153 -6.62 -10.74 21.35
N ARG A 154 -6.59 -10.62 20.02
CA ARG A 154 -6.21 -11.71 19.09
C ARG A 154 -4.72 -11.66 18.72
N GLU A 155 -4.27 -12.68 18.02
CA GLU A 155 -2.95 -12.70 17.40
C GLU A 155 -3.10 -12.60 15.88
N ALA A 156 -2.17 -11.89 15.22
CA ALA A 156 -2.01 -11.91 13.78
C ALA A 156 -0.62 -12.45 13.43
N ALA A 157 -0.54 -13.34 12.44
CA ALA A 157 0.72 -13.85 11.92
C ALA A 157 1.10 -13.05 10.67
N VAL A 158 2.24 -12.38 10.69
CA VAL A 158 2.86 -11.75 9.53
C VAL A 158 3.91 -12.71 8.99
N MET A 159 3.80 -13.08 7.73
CA MET A 159 4.64 -14.07 7.07
C MET A 159 5.33 -13.46 5.86
N LEU A 160 6.60 -13.78 5.69
CA LEU A 160 7.36 -13.45 4.50
C LEU A 160 7.56 -14.72 3.67
N TYR A 161 7.18 -14.66 2.40
CA TYR A 161 7.35 -15.73 1.42
C TYR A 161 8.41 -15.37 0.39
N ASP A 162 9.24 -16.34 0.01
CA ASP A 162 10.11 -16.33 -1.17
C ASP A 162 9.52 -17.34 -2.17
N GLY A 163 8.78 -16.84 -3.17
CA GLY A 163 7.89 -17.66 -3.99
C GLY A 163 6.75 -18.27 -3.17
N ASP A 164 6.77 -19.59 -2.98
CA ASP A 164 5.79 -20.36 -2.21
C ASP A 164 6.30 -20.80 -0.83
N ARG A 165 7.55 -20.47 -0.49
CA ARG A 165 8.19 -20.88 0.75
C ARG A 165 8.13 -19.76 1.78
N VAL A 166 7.58 -20.05 2.97
CA VAL A 166 7.70 -19.15 4.13
C VAL A 166 9.15 -19.12 4.58
N VAL A 167 9.76 -17.93 4.58
CA VAL A 167 11.15 -17.71 5.02
C VAL A 167 11.23 -17.16 6.43
N ASP A 168 10.25 -16.38 6.86
CA ASP A 168 10.14 -15.86 8.23
C ASP A 168 8.68 -15.64 8.62
N LEU A 169 8.40 -15.70 9.92
CA LEU A 169 7.06 -15.55 10.50
C LEU A 169 7.15 -14.82 11.85
N ARG A 170 6.29 -13.82 12.02
CA ARG A 170 6.15 -13.07 13.26
C ARG A 170 4.69 -13.06 13.72
N ASN A 171 4.47 -13.46 14.97
CA ASN A 171 3.17 -13.30 15.62
C ASN A 171 3.13 -11.95 16.32
N VAL A 172 2.06 -11.20 16.08
CA VAL A 172 1.76 -9.92 16.70
C VAL A 172 0.53 -10.10 17.57
N HIS A 173 0.62 -9.69 18.84
CA HIS A 173 -0.54 -9.61 19.72
C HIS A 173 -1.19 -8.25 19.59
N VAL A 174 -2.50 -8.23 19.31
CA VAL A 174 -3.28 -7.02 19.10
C VAL A 174 -3.79 -6.51 20.46
N ALA A 175 -3.37 -5.31 20.83
CA ALA A 175 -3.73 -4.68 22.10
C ALA A 175 -4.55 -3.41 21.86
N GLY A 176 -5.79 -3.58 21.43
CA GLY A 176 -6.75 -2.52 21.15
C GLY A 176 -7.61 -2.78 19.91
N GLU A 177 -8.74 -2.08 19.84
CA GLU A 177 -9.69 -2.11 18.71
C GLU A 177 -9.11 -1.55 17.41
N VAL A 178 -8.19 -0.58 17.51
CA VAL A 178 -7.44 0.00 16.39
C VAL A 178 -5.97 -0.14 16.72
N PHE A 179 -5.28 -1.03 16.03
CA PHE A 179 -3.90 -1.35 16.33
C PHE A 179 -3.02 -1.21 15.09
N ARG A 180 -1.89 -0.52 15.27
CA ARG A 180 -0.89 -0.33 14.22
C ARG A 180 0.46 -0.69 14.78
N THR A 181 1.23 -1.47 14.04
CA THR A 181 2.57 -1.84 14.46
C THR A 181 3.48 -2.05 13.26
N ARG A 182 4.78 -1.89 13.51
CA ARG A 182 5.82 -2.17 12.52
C ARG A 182 6.46 -3.51 12.86
N VAL A 183 6.44 -4.42 11.89
CA VAL A 183 7.01 -5.77 12.01
C VAL A 183 8.21 -5.88 11.10
N GLN A 184 9.31 -6.43 11.62
CA GLN A 184 10.51 -6.69 10.84
C GLN A 184 10.69 -8.21 10.65
N LEU A 185 10.80 -8.62 9.40
CA LEU A 185 11.10 -9.98 8.98
C LEU A 185 12.47 -10.01 8.28
N ALA A 186 13.13 -11.16 8.27
CA ALA A 186 14.44 -11.29 7.66
C ALA A 186 14.58 -12.58 6.84
N ASP A 187 15.37 -12.51 5.76
CA ASP A 187 15.75 -13.67 4.95
C ASP A 187 17.23 -13.57 4.55
N GLU A 188 17.82 -14.71 4.21
CA GLU A 188 19.19 -14.83 3.70
C GLU A 188 19.16 -15.70 2.42
N PRO A 189 18.92 -15.08 1.24
CA PRO A 189 18.78 -15.83 0.01
C PRO A 189 20.12 -16.42 -0.46
N LYS A 190 20.09 -17.72 -0.73
CA LYS A 190 21.28 -18.51 -1.14
C LYS A 190 21.49 -18.57 -2.65
N LYS A 191 20.50 -18.13 -3.42
CA LYS A 191 20.54 -18.16 -4.89
C LYS A 191 20.60 -16.73 -5.39
N ALA A 192 21.43 -16.50 -6.40
CA ALA A 192 21.44 -15.24 -7.11
C ALA A 192 20.32 -15.24 -8.17
N GLY A 193 19.79 -14.07 -8.48
CA GLY A 193 18.70 -13.86 -9.41
C GLY A 193 17.63 -12.94 -8.84
N LEU A 194 16.54 -12.81 -9.59
CA LEU A 194 15.37 -12.03 -9.18
C LEU A 194 14.47 -12.91 -8.31
N HIS A 195 14.20 -12.45 -7.08
CA HIS A 195 13.33 -13.11 -6.12
C HIS A 195 11.99 -12.38 -6.02
N ALA A 196 10.90 -13.13 -6.16
CA ALA A 196 9.54 -12.63 -5.95
C ALA A 196 9.14 -12.94 -4.50
N TYR A 197 9.29 -11.94 -3.64
CA TYR A 197 8.84 -12.01 -2.26
C TYR A 197 7.37 -11.61 -2.15
N ARG A 198 6.71 -12.13 -1.12
CA ARG A 198 5.33 -11.75 -0.77
C ARG A 198 5.20 -11.69 0.74
N LEU A 199 4.75 -10.56 1.26
CA LEU A 199 4.26 -10.49 2.61
C LEU A 199 2.78 -10.85 2.65
N GLU A 200 2.39 -11.49 3.74
CA GLU A 200 1.00 -11.80 4.04
C GLU A 200 0.76 -11.60 5.53
N VAL A 201 -0.33 -10.94 5.90
CA VAL A 201 -0.85 -10.91 7.27
C VAL A 201 -2.06 -11.81 7.36
N LYS A 202 -2.09 -12.67 8.39
CA LYS A 202 -3.20 -13.58 8.68
C LYS A 202 -3.62 -13.45 10.13
N PRO A 203 -4.76 -12.82 10.43
CA PRO A 203 -5.39 -12.87 11.74
C PRO A 203 -5.67 -14.32 12.15
N LYS A 204 -5.33 -14.69 13.39
CA LYS A 204 -5.65 -16.01 13.95
C LYS A 204 -7.03 -15.96 14.58
N ALA A 205 -7.88 -16.90 14.18
CA ALA A 205 -9.15 -17.12 14.83
C ALA A 205 -8.96 -17.52 16.30
N GLY A 206 -9.88 -17.07 17.17
CA GLY A 206 -9.92 -17.47 18.57
C GLY A 206 -10.24 -18.96 18.71
N LYS A 207 -10.07 -19.52 19.93
CA LYS A 207 -10.48 -20.91 20.23
C LYS A 207 -12.01 -21.06 20.05
N GLY A 208 -12.44 -21.49 18.87
CA GLY A 208 -13.85 -21.74 18.56
C GLY A 208 -14.26 -21.37 17.14
N ASP A 209 -13.57 -20.41 16.53
CA ASP A 209 -13.86 -19.95 15.17
C ASP A 209 -12.86 -20.57 14.19
N SER A 210 -13.32 -20.99 13.02
CA SER A 210 -12.44 -21.61 12.00
C SER A 210 -11.70 -20.57 11.17
N GLN A 211 -12.30 -19.40 10.97
CA GLN A 211 -11.73 -18.26 10.23
C GLN A 211 -12.31 -16.94 10.77
N ILE A 212 -11.58 -15.85 10.57
CA ILE A 212 -12.08 -14.49 10.81
C ILE A 212 -12.66 -14.02 9.48
N GLU A 213 -13.94 -13.65 9.47
CA GLU A 213 -14.53 -12.97 8.32
C GLU A 213 -14.01 -11.53 8.29
N GLU A 214 -13.08 -11.28 7.38
CA GLU A 214 -12.58 -9.96 7.04
C GLU A 214 -13.33 -9.46 5.80
N VAL A 215 -13.67 -8.17 5.78
CA VAL A 215 -14.37 -7.57 4.64
C VAL A 215 -13.42 -7.36 3.45
N PHE A 216 -12.14 -7.14 3.74
CA PHE A 216 -11.12 -6.88 2.74
C PHE A 216 -10.00 -7.90 2.92
N VAL A 217 -9.90 -8.87 2.01
CA VAL A 217 -8.88 -9.93 2.08
C VAL A 217 -7.70 -9.62 1.15
N GLU A 218 -7.88 -8.75 0.18
CA GLU A 218 -6.87 -8.43 -0.85
C GLU A 218 -5.72 -7.58 -0.29
N ASN A 219 -6.04 -6.67 0.63
CA ASN A 219 -5.08 -5.78 1.34
C ASN A 219 -4.19 -6.53 2.36
N ASN A 220 -4.44 -7.83 2.58
CA ASN A 220 -3.66 -8.67 3.49
C ASN A 220 -2.34 -9.15 2.87
N SER A 221 -2.10 -8.91 1.59
CA SER A 221 -0.87 -9.35 0.92
C SER A 221 -0.19 -8.23 0.13
N CYS A 222 1.14 -8.24 0.12
CA CYS A 222 1.95 -7.30 -0.64
C CYS A 222 3.07 -8.04 -1.35
N ALA A 223 3.18 -7.87 -2.67
CA ALA A 223 4.23 -8.48 -3.49
C ALA A 223 5.43 -7.54 -3.60
N LEU A 224 6.63 -8.10 -3.53
CA LEU A 224 7.89 -7.38 -3.55
C LEU A 224 8.84 -8.10 -4.50
N THR A 225 9.66 -7.35 -5.22
CA THR A 225 10.70 -7.92 -6.07
C THR A 225 12.06 -7.46 -5.57
N LEU A 226 12.95 -8.42 -5.33
CA LEU A 226 14.28 -8.15 -4.82
C LEU A 226 15.32 -8.84 -5.72
N SER A 227 16.39 -8.12 -6.06
CA SER A 227 17.47 -8.66 -6.89
C SER A 227 18.62 -9.15 -6.01
N VAL A 228 18.95 -10.44 -6.10
CA VAL A 228 20.08 -11.05 -5.38
C VAL A 228 21.25 -11.20 -6.35
N THR A 229 22.34 -10.51 -6.06
CA THR A 229 23.53 -10.49 -6.93
C THR A 229 24.70 -11.23 -6.28
N ASP A 230 25.39 -12.07 -7.05
CA ASP A 230 26.67 -12.70 -6.63
C ASP A 230 27.89 -11.93 -7.19
N ASP A 231 27.65 -10.77 -7.83
CA ASP A 231 28.71 -9.94 -8.38
C ASP A 231 29.41 -9.17 -7.28
N ARG A 232 30.52 -9.72 -6.80
CA ARG A 232 31.37 -9.06 -5.81
C ARG A 232 32.19 -7.96 -6.46
N THR A 233 32.31 -6.82 -5.79
CA THR A 233 33.15 -5.71 -6.25
C THR A 233 34.60 -6.19 -6.36
N LYS A 234 35.15 -6.16 -7.58
CA LYS A 234 36.54 -6.57 -7.83
C LYS A 234 37.46 -5.41 -7.46
N LEU A 235 38.24 -5.58 -6.41
CA LEU A 235 39.20 -4.58 -5.94
C LEU A 235 40.63 -5.07 -6.20
N LEU A 236 41.44 -4.29 -6.91
CA LEU A 236 42.88 -4.51 -7.02
C LEU A 236 43.62 -3.48 -6.15
N MET A 237 44.30 -3.95 -5.11
CA MET A 237 45.15 -3.13 -4.27
C MET A 237 46.61 -3.28 -4.69
N VAL A 238 47.23 -2.20 -5.18
CA VAL A 238 48.65 -2.19 -5.56
C VAL A 238 49.42 -1.35 -4.55
N GLU A 239 50.38 -1.96 -3.87
CA GLU A 239 51.23 -1.27 -2.91
C GLU A 239 52.71 -1.60 -3.12
N GLY A 240 53.58 -0.64 -2.83
CA GLY A 240 55.02 -0.82 -2.89
C GLY A 240 55.60 -1.63 -1.73
N ARG A 241 55.10 -1.46 -0.50
CA ARG A 241 55.74 -1.96 0.73
C ARG A 241 54.70 -2.27 1.82
N PRO A 242 54.85 -3.30 2.66
CA PRO A 242 53.78 -3.75 3.56
C PRO A 242 53.55 -2.80 4.73
N ARG A 243 52.71 -1.78 4.54
CA ARG A 243 52.34 -0.85 5.63
C ARG A 243 51.20 -1.39 6.49
N TRP A 244 50.98 -0.72 7.62
CA TRP A 244 49.89 -1.05 8.53
C TRP A 244 48.53 -0.99 7.82
N GLU A 245 48.31 0.01 6.97
CA GLU A 245 47.09 0.25 6.22
C GLU A 245 46.78 -0.91 5.26
N PHE A 246 47.80 -1.41 4.53
CA PHE A 246 47.63 -2.55 3.65
C PHE A 246 47.26 -3.82 4.41
N ARG A 247 47.90 -4.08 5.55
CA ARG A 247 47.54 -5.21 6.39
C ARG A 247 46.10 -5.10 6.89
N TYR A 248 45.70 -3.89 7.31
CA TYR A 248 44.33 -3.63 7.77
C TYR A 248 43.30 -3.88 6.66
N LEU A 249 43.47 -3.25 5.49
CA LEU A 249 42.55 -3.39 4.36
C LEU A 249 42.51 -4.83 3.81
N LYS A 250 43.66 -5.49 3.73
CA LYS A 250 43.73 -6.92 3.36
C LYS A 250 42.89 -7.76 4.32
N ASN A 251 43.05 -7.59 5.63
CA ASN A 251 42.29 -8.37 6.62
C ASN A 251 40.79 -8.04 6.60
N LEU A 252 40.44 -6.77 6.38
CA LEU A 252 39.06 -6.31 6.25
C LEU A 252 38.36 -7.00 5.07
N PHE A 253 38.91 -6.87 3.86
CA PHE A 253 38.27 -7.40 2.64
C PHE A 253 38.48 -8.89 2.41
N THR A 254 39.45 -9.53 3.05
CA THR A 254 39.63 -10.99 2.93
C THR A 254 38.76 -11.77 3.93
N GLY A 255 38.48 -11.18 5.10
CA GLY A 255 37.87 -11.93 6.21
C GLY A 255 36.58 -11.35 6.79
N ARG A 256 36.33 -10.04 6.67
CA ARG A 256 35.16 -9.40 7.27
C ARG A 256 34.10 -8.97 6.27
N ASP A 257 34.51 -8.58 5.07
CA ASP A 257 33.61 -8.09 4.02
C ASP A 257 33.62 -9.03 2.81
N SER A 258 32.57 -9.85 2.68
CA SER A 258 32.37 -10.81 1.60
C SER A 258 31.92 -10.15 0.29
N THR A 259 31.48 -8.89 0.32
CA THR A 259 30.99 -8.16 -0.86
C THR A 259 32.11 -7.76 -1.82
N VAL A 260 33.35 -7.73 -1.33
CA VAL A 260 34.55 -7.34 -2.09
C VAL A 260 35.40 -8.56 -2.40
N ARG A 261 35.72 -8.75 -3.68
CA ARG A 261 36.75 -9.70 -4.13
C ARG A 261 38.09 -8.96 -4.25
N LEU A 262 38.90 -9.05 -3.20
CA LEU A 262 40.24 -8.44 -3.18
C LEU A 262 41.27 -9.28 -3.96
N GLN A 263 41.96 -8.63 -4.88
CA GLN A 263 43.29 -9.02 -5.36
C GLN A 263 44.29 -7.98 -4.90
N TYR A 264 45.51 -8.39 -4.58
CA TYR A 264 46.54 -7.44 -4.17
C TYR A 264 47.88 -7.79 -4.81
N LEU A 265 48.63 -6.74 -5.13
CA LEU A 265 50.01 -6.81 -5.59
C LEU A 265 50.88 -6.01 -4.63
N LEU A 266 51.86 -6.67 -4.02
CA LEU A 266 52.84 -6.05 -3.16
C LEU A 266 54.22 -6.13 -3.83
N ALA A 267 54.73 -5.00 -4.30
CA ALA A 267 55.93 -4.97 -5.14
C ALA A 267 57.23 -5.28 -4.38
N HIS A 268 57.36 -4.81 -3.13
CA HIS A 268 58.54 -5.02 -2.28
C HIS A 268 58.14 -5.56 -0.91
N PRO A 269 57.82 -6.87 -0.80
CA PRO A 269 57.39 -7.48 0.46
C PRO A 269 58.48 -7.49 1.53
N ASP A 270 59.76 -7.47 1.14
CA ASP A 270 60.89 -7.63 2.06
C ASP A 270 61.47 -6.30 2.57
N ARG A 271 60.97 -5.16 2.08
CA ARG A 271 61.43 -3.84 2.51
C ARG A 271 60.56 -3.30 3.64
N PHE A 272 61.01 -3.57 4.86
CA PHE A 272 60.69 -2.77 6.02
C PHE A 272 61.69 -1.61 6.03
N TYR A 273 61.22 -0.35 6.06
CA TYR A 273 61.96 0.91 5.87
C TYR A 273 62.04 1.44 4.43
#